data_AF-A0A3M8A4C3-F1
#
_entry.id   AF-A0A3M8A4C3-F1
#
_cell.length_a   1.000
_cell.length_b   1.000
_cell.length_c   1.000
_cell.angle_alpha   90.00
_cell.angle_beta   90.00
_cell.angle_gamma   90.00
#
_symmetry.space_group_name_H-M   'P 1'
#
loop_
_entity.id
_entity.type
_entity.pdbx_description
1 polymer ?
#
loop_
_entity_poly.entity_id
_entity_poly.type
_entity_poly.pdbx_seq_one_letter_code
_entity_poly.pdbx_strand_id
1 'polypeptide(L)'
;MKRVNIMYGGNQYSVGQADVELIKQEIEAAHTGGGPRWIVVNYGEGRPQPAELLVGPGIPISLIPIPGDLAPDEVAEATAPAVGTGGDIELEPPK
;
A
#
# COMPACT_ATOMS: atom_id res chain seq x y z
N MET A 1 8.05 -12.74 12.89
CA MET A 1 7.63 -12.68 11.48
C MET A 1 6.95 -11.36 11.25
N LYS A 2 7.39 -10.59 10.25
CA LYS A 2 6.75 -9.31 9.92
C LYS A 2 5.47 -9.59 9.10
N ARG A 3 4.36 -8.97 9.47
CA ARG A 3 3.05 -9.15 8.84
C ARG A 3 2.53 -7.79 8.39
N VAL A 4 1.67 -7.80 7.38
CA VAL A 4 0.97 -6.59 6.92
C VAL A 4 -0.52 -6.82 7.09
N ASN A 5 -1.18 -5.87 7.71
CA ASN A 5 -2.62 -5.87 7.85
C ASN A 5 -3.26 -5.28 6.58
N ILE A 6 -4.35 -5.89 6.14
CA ILE A 6 -5.14 -5.41 5.01
C ILE A 6 -6.51 -5.04 5.57
N MET A 7 -6.93 -3.80 5.34
CA MET A 7 -8.29 -3.34 5.61
C MET A 7 -9.11 -3.46 4.33
N TYR A 8 -10.17 -4.26 4.38
CA TYR A 8 -11.06 -4.47 3.23
C TYR A 8 -12.50 -4.62 3.69
N GLY A 9 -13.40 -3.76 3.20
CA GLY A 9 -14.83 -3.81 3.53
C GLY A 9 -15.15 -3.71 5.03
N GLY A 10 -14.29 -3.02 5.80
CA GLY A 10 -14.41 -2.91 7.26
C GLY A 10 -13.83 -4.07 8.06
N ASN A 11 -13.30 -5.12 7.40
CA ASN A 11 -12.69 -6.26 8.05
C ASN A 11 -11.15 -6.22 7.96
N GLN A 12 -10.51 -6.85 8.95
CA GLN A 12 -9.07 -7.03 9.00
C GLN A 12 -8.64 -8.38 8.45
N TYR A 13 -7.71 -8.32 7.50
CA TYR A 13 -7.00 -9.46 6.93
C TYR A 13 -5.50 -9.26 7.14
N SER A 14 -4.72 -10.29 6.84
CA SER A 14 -3.28 -10.24 7.01
C SER A 14 -2.54 -11.07 5.98
N VAL A 15 -1.34 -10.62 5.64
CA VAL A 15 -0.43 -11.31 4.71
C VAL A 15 0.99 -11.29 5.25
N GLY A 16 1.83 -12.20 4.76
CA GLY A 16 3.25 -12.18 5.06
C GLY A 16 3.91 -10.95 4.43
N GLN A 17 4.95 -10.40 5.07
CA GLN A 17 5.68 -9.27 4.48
C GLN A 17 6.27 -9.60 3.09
N ALA A 18 6.70 -10.85 2.87
CA ALA A 18 7.23 -11.30 1.58
C ALA A 18 6.20 -11.20 0.44
N ASP A 19 4.91 -11.25 0.76
CA ASP A 19 3.82 -11.27 -0.22
C ASP A 19 3.27 -9.86 -0.52
N VAL A 20 3.71 -8.83 0.21
CA VAL A 20 3.17 -7.47 0.10
C VAL A 20 3.38 -6.89 -1.28
N GLU A 21 4.59 -7.02 -1.80
CA GLU A 21 4.94 -6.44 -3.10
C GLU A 21 4.20 -7.14 -4.23
N LEU A 22 4.05 -8.47 -4.12
CA LEU A 22 3.23 -9.26 -5.04
C LEU A 22 1.76 -8.81 -5.00
N ILE A 23 1.20 -8.58 -3.80
CA ILE A 23 -0.18 -8.11 -3.66
C ILE A 23 -0.37 -6.71 -4.24
N LYS A 24 0.59 -5.80 -4.06
CA LYS A 24 0.54 -4.48 -4.71
C LYS A 24 0.50 -4.62 -6.23
N GLN A 25 1.36 -5.45 -6.80
CA GLN A 25 1.38 -5.72 -8.24
C GLN A 25 0.05 -6.27 -8.75
N GLU A 26 -0.59 -7.21 -8.03
CA GLU A 26 -1.90 -7.74 -8.42
C GLU A 26 -3.02 -6.69 -8.32
N ILE A 27 -2.98 -5.82 -7.30
CA ILE A 27 -3.93 -4.71 -7.16
C ILE A 27 -3.75 -3.72 -8.31
N GLU A 28 -2.52 -3.36 -8.65
CA GLU A 28 -2.21 -2.46 -9.78
C GLU A 28 -2.60 -3.09 -11.12
N ALA A 29 -2.36 -4.39 -11.30
CA ALA A 29 -2.80 -5.14 -12.48
C ALA A 29 -4.33 -5.18 -12.61
N ALA A 30 -5.06 -5.29 -11.49
CA ALA A 30 -6.53 -5.21 -11.50
C ALA A 30 -7.03 -3.81 -11.90
N HIS A 31 -6.34 -2.76 -11.46
CA HIS A 31 -6.69 -1.37 -11.81
C HIS A 31 -6.37 -1.03 -13.27
N THR A 32 -5.23 -1.47 -13.78
CA THR A 32 -4.77 -1.18 -15.14
C THR A 32 -5.40 -2.08 -16.20
N GLY A 33 -5.68 -3.35 -15.86
CA GLY A 33 -6.28 -4.34 -16.76
C GLY A 33 -7.78 -4.17 -17.01
N GLY A 34 -8.43 -3.20 -16.35
CA GLY A 34 -9.83 -2.84 -16.58
C GLY A 34 -10.86 -3.83 -16.02
N GLY A 35 -10.45 -4.76 -15.14
CA GLY A 35 -11.34 -5.76 -14.56
C GLY A 35 -10.88 -6.23 -13.19
N PRO A 36 -11.81 -6.67 -12.33
CA PRO A 36 -11.47 -7.09 -10.99
C PRO A 36 -10.68 -8.42 -10.98
N ARG A 37 -9.83 -8.60 -9.98
CA ARG A 37 -9.00 -9.79 -9.76
C ARG A 37 -9.15 -10.31 -8.34
N TRP A 38 -8.92 -11.60 -8.16
CA TRP A 38 -8.90 -12.23 -6.85
C TRP A 38 -7.49 -12.26 -6.28
N ILE A 39 -7.34 -11.89 -5.01
CA ILE A 39 -6.11 -12.08 -4.23
C ILE A 39 -6.39 -12.98 -3.03
N VAL A 40 -5.39 -13.74 -2.62
CA VAL A 40 -5.47 -14.62 -1.46
C VAL A 40 -4.78 -13.96 -0.27
N VAL A 41 -5.50 -13.82 0.83
CA VAL A 41 -5.03 -13.25 2.10
C VAL A 41 -5.39 -14.18 3.26
N ASN A 42 -4.90 -13.89 4.46
CA ASN A 42 -5.31 -14.62 5.66
C ASN A 42 -6.36 -13.83 6.45
N TYR A 43 -7.41 -14.52 6.88
CA TYR A 43 -8.42 -14.04 7.81
C TYR A 43 -8.25 -14.70 9.19
N GLY A 44 -8.59 -13.94 10.24
CA GLY A 44 -8.59 -14.42 11.63
C GLY A 44 -7.30 -14.15 12.41
N GLU A 45 -7.48 -13.84 13.69
CA GLU A 45 -6.38 -13.70 14.66
C GLU A 45 -6.13 -15.05 15.35
N GLY A 46 -4.91 -15.58 15.24
CA GLY A 46 -4.49 -16.82 15.91
C GLY A 46 -4.63 -18.12 15.12
N ARG A 47 -5.52 -18.18 14.11
CA ARG A 47 -5.57 -19.28 13.13
C ARG A 47 -5.74 -18.71 11.71
N PRO A 48 -4.66 -18.62 10.92
CA PRO A 48 -4.77 -18.07 9.57
C PRO A 48 -5.66 -18.98 8.72
N GLN A 49 -6.80 -18.43 8.29
CA GLN A 49 -7.68 -19.05 7.32
C GLN A 49 -7.48 -18.33 5.97
N PRO A 50 -7.18 -19.04 4.87
CA PRO A 50 -7.12 -18.40 3.56
C PRO A 50 -8.49 -17.82 3.20
N ALA A 51 -8.48 -16.57 2.74
CA ALA A 51 -9.65 -15.82 2.29
C ALA A 51 -9.32 -15.16 0.94
N GLU A 52 -10.31 -15.14 0.06
CA GLU A 52 -10.18 -14.51 -1.26
C GLU A 52 -10.84 -13.14 -1.24
N LEU A 53 -10.10 -12.11 -1.63
CA LEU A 53 -10.62 -10.74 -1.77
C LEU A 53 -10.66 -10.35 -3.25
N LEU A 54 -11.75 -9.71 -3.66
CA LEU A 54 -11.87 -9.14 -4.99
C LEU A 54 -11.30 -7.72 -4.98
N VAL A 55 -10.28 -7.45 -5.79
CA VAL A 55 -9.67 -6.13 -5.94
C VAL A 55 -9.90 -5.60 -7.35
N GLY A 56 -10.04 -4.29 -7.50
CA GLY A 56 -10.28 -3.68 -8.79
C GLY A 56 -10.70 -2.22 -8.67
N PRO A 57 -10.94 -1.56 -9.82
CA PRO A 57 -11.31 -0.15 -9.85
C PRO A 57 -12.53 0.16 -8.96
N GLY A 58 -12.41 1.19 -8.12
CA GLY A 58 -13.49 1.63 -7.23
C GLY A 58 -13.67 0.83 -5.95
N ILE A 59 -12.82 -0.18 -5.69
CA ILE A 59 -12.84 -0.95 -4.44
C ILE A 59 -11.78 -0.39 -3.48
N PRO A 60 -12.18 0.23 -2.34
CA PRO A 60 -11.22 0.77 -1.38
C PRO A 60 -10.49 -0.37 -0.65
N ILE A 61 -9.16 -0.25 -0.57
CA ILE A 61 -8.29 -1.19 0.14
C ILE A 61 -7.15 -0.41 0.81
N SER A 62 -6.72 -0.85 1.99
CA SER A 62 -5.55 -0.26 2.67
C SER A 62 -4.59 -1.36 3.11
N LEU A 63 -3.29 -1.15 2.86
CA LEU A 63 -2.21 -2.01 3.34
C LEU A 63 -1.47 -1.27 4.46
N ILE A 64 -1.45 -1.87 5.65
CA ILE A 64 -0.87 -1.30 6.86
C ILE A 64 0.30 -2.20 7.30
N PRO A 65 1.55 -1.82 7.01
CA PRO A 65 2.71 -2.53 7.53
C PRO A 65 2.66 -2.55 9.05
N ILE A 66 2.73 -3.73 9.67
CA ILE A 66 2.92 -3.80 11.12
C ILE A 66 4.41 -3.56 11.34
N PRO A 67 4.82 -2.55 12.14
CA PRO A 67 6.20 -2.37 12.51
C PRO A 67 6.68 -3.63 13.22
N GLY A 68 7.39 -4.49 12.51
CA GLY A 68 7.99 -5.67 13.10
C GLY A 68 9.35 -5.27 13.61
N ASP A 69 9.45 -4.93 14.90
CA ASP A 69 10.71 -4.59 15.59
C ASP A 69 11.68 -3.76 14.73
N LEU A 70 11.11 -2.85 13.93
CA LEU A 70 11.89 -1.94 13.11
C LEU A 70 12.50 -0.97 14.11
N ALA A 71 13.83 -0.94 14.17
CA ALA A 71 14.52 0.17 14.82
C ALA A 71 13.93 1.47 14.24
N PRO A 72 13.67 2.50 15.07
CA PRO A 72 12.89 3.70 14.73
C PRO A 72 13.30 4.44 13.43
N ASP A 73 14.47 4.15 12.87
CA ASP A 73 15.10 4.96 11.83
C ASP A 73 14.63 4.64 10.39
N GLU A 74 13.92 3.54 10.14
CA GLU A 74 13.52 3.14 8.76
C GLU A 74 12.17 3.70 8.27
N VAL A 75 11.32 4.20 9.18
CA VAL A 75 9.97 4.71 8.81
C VAL A 75 9.96 6.18 8.40
N ALA A 76 11.03 6.93 8.69
CA ALA A 76 11.11 8.36 8.44
C ALA A 76 11.42 8.73 6.97
N GLU A 77 11.96 7.82 6.17
CA GLU A 77 12.43 8.15 4.82
C GLU A 77 11.33 8.06 3.73
N ALA A 78 10.25 7.31 3.99
CA ALA A 78 9.20 7.07 2.98
C ALA A 78 8.05 8.10 2.97
N THR A 79 8.07 9.13 3.83
CA THR A 79 6.95 10.08 3.99
C THR A 79 7.27 11.55 3.77
N ALA A 80 8.37 11.87 3.08
CA ALA A 80 8.55 13.23 2.55
C ALA A 80 8.01 13.29 1.11
N PRO A 81 6.86 13.94 0.84
CA PRO A 81 6.61 14.40 -0.52
C PRO A 81 7.71 15.41 -0.84
N ALA A 82 8.39 15.22 -1.97
CA ALA A 82 9.29 16.22 -2.52
C ALA A 82 8.50 17.52 -2.73
N VAL A 83 8.61 18.44 -1.77
CA VAL A 83 8.22 19.83 -1.97
C VAL A 83 9.20 20.35 -3.02
N GLY A 84 8.75 20.39 -4.27
CA GLY A 84 9.45 21.09 -5.33
C GLY A 84 9.57 22.54 -4.91
N THR A 85 10.78 22.96 -4.55
CA THR A 85 11.12 24.38 -4.44
C THR A 85 10.88 24.99 -5.80
N GLY A 86 9.80 25.76 -5.91
CA GLY A 86 9.45 26.54 -7.10
C GLY A 86 10.64 27.41 -7.49
N GLY A 87 11.02 27.33 -8.75
CA GLY A 87 12.13 28.08 -9.32
C GLY A 87 11.94 29.58 -9.18
N ASP A 88 13.04 30.25 -8.85
CA ASP A 88 13.21 31.68 -9.00
C ASP A 88 13.10 32.03 -10.50
N ILE A 89 11.92 32.47 -10.93
CA ILE A 89 11.77 33.22 -12.18
C ILE A 89 12.20 34.66 -11.90
N GLU A 90 13.47 34.94 -12.19
CA GLU A 90 14.02 36.29 -12.27
C GLU A 90 13.28 37.07 -13.37
N LEU A 91 12.38 37.96 -12.95
CA LEU A 91 11.73 38.92 -13.82
C LEU A 91 12.68 40.11 -14.04
N GLU A 92 13.39 40.13 -15.17
CA GLU A 92 14.04 41.35 -15.65
C GLU A 92 12.99 42.43 -15.93
N PRO A 93 13.17 43.68 -15.45
CA PRO A 93 12.29 44.78 -15.83
C PRO A 93 12.67 45.33 -17.21
N PRO A 94 11.70 45.76 -18.03
CA PRO A 94 12.00 46.29 -19.35
C PRO A 94 12.59 47.70 -19.26
N LYS A 95 13.65 47.96 -20.05
CA LYS A 95 14.00 49.31 -20.51
C LYS A 95 14.68 49.29 -21.87
#